data_AF-A0A418YFH6-F1
#
_entry.id   AF-A0A418YFH6-F1
#
_cell.length_a   1.000
_cell.length_b   1.000
_cell.length_c   1.000
_cell.angle_alpha   90.00
_cell.angle_beta   90.00
_cell.angle_gamma   90.00
#
_symmetry.space_group_name_H-M   'P 1'
#
loop_
_entity.id
_entity.type
_entity.pdbx_description
1 polymer ?
#
loop_
_entity_poly.entity_id
_entity_poly.type
_entity_poly.pdbx_seq_one_letter_code
_entity_poly.pdbx_strand_id
1 'polypeptide(L)'
;MEQIGAVLADVYTPLLIAGCITLLIKQYRQSASWRCTLLSVLACAGAYVFMLLDEALSIWPSFGADYSTHTAIAVALVCIIVCMLPAWPLPRRLHTAWRWLTVGSLVAYMVLMKLMHYHTFLDMVTTVLVMLPWLLLTWRRGLVQSKA
;
A
#
# COMPACT_ATOMS: atom_id res chain seq x y z
N MET A 1 1.74 8.67 25.89
CA MET A 1 0.98 7.94 24.86
C MET A 1 1.33 8.43 23.46
N GLU A 2 1.44 9.74 23.23
CA GLU A 2 1.82 10.32 21.92
C GLU A 2 3.14 9.76 21.35
N GLN A 3 4.18 9.64 22.16
CA GLN A 3 5.48 9.11 21.71
C GLN A 3 5.39 7.65 21.21
N ILE A 4 4.52 6.82 21.81
CA ILE A 4 4.29 5.44 21.37
C ILE A 4 3.53 5.43 20.04
N GLY A 5 2.52 6.30 19.89
CA GLY A 5 1.75 6.43 18.66
C GLY A 5 2.59 6.87 17.47
N ALA A 6 3.51 7.83 17.66
CA ALA A 6 4.46 8.26 16.65
C ALA A 6 5.36 7.11 16.19
N VAL A 7 5.97 6.38 17.14
CA VAL A 7 6.82 5.22 16.82
C VAL A 7 6.05 4.14 16.06
N LEU A 8 4.81 3.86 16.46
CA LEU A 8 3.95 2.91 15.73
C LEU A 8 3.68 3.39 14.30
N ALA A 9 3.45 4.69 14.11
CA ALA A 9 3.19 5.24 12.80
C ALA A 9 4.43 5.16 11.88
N ASP A 10 5.61 5.38 12.44
CA ASP A 10 6.89 5.35 11.73
C ASP A 10 7.32 3.92 11.37
N VAL A 11 7.04 2.94 12.23
CA VAL A 11 7.41 1.52 12.01
C VAL A 11 6.46 0.82 11.05
N TYR A 12 5.23 1.30 10.90
CA TYR A 12 4.20 0.64 10.09
C TYR A 12 4.64 0.43 8.63
N THR A 13 5.14 1.47 7.97
CA THR A 13 5.56 1.40 6.57
C THR A 13 6.78 0.48 6.36
N PRO A 14 7.89 0.58 7.14
CA PRO A 14 8.99 -0.38 7.11
C PRO A 14 8.55 -1.83 7.29
N LEU A 15 7.57 -2.09 8.17
CA LEU A 15 7.06 -3.44 8.39
C LEU A 15 6.34 -3.99 7.15
N LEU A 16 5.52 -3.17 6.50
CA LEU A 16 4.87 -3.54 5.23
C LEU A 16 5.88 -3.78 4.11
N ILE A 17 6.93 -2.95 4.03
CA ILE A 17 8.04 -3.12 3.08
C ILE A 17 8.74 -4.47 3.30
N ALA A 18 9.07 -4.81 4.55
CA ALA A 18 9.66 -6.10 4.88
C ALA A 18 8.74 -7.26 4.46
N GLY A 19 7.44 -7.16 4.72
CA GLY A 19 6.43 -8.10 4.23
C GLY A 19 6.46 -8.26 2.70
N CYS A 20 6.44 -7.16 1.95
CA CYS A 20 6.51 -7.17 0.49
C CYS A 20 7.81 -7.81 -0.02
N ILE A 21 8.96 -7.46 0.56
CA ILE A 21 10.26 -8.02 0.17
C ILE A 21 10.28 -9.54 0.36
N THR A 22 9.79 -10.03 1.51
CA THR A 22 9.75 -11.49 1.75
C THR A 22 8.88 -12.23 0.74
N LEU A 23 7.74 -11.65 0.34
CA LEU A 23 6.87 -12.19 -0.71
C LEU A 23 7.54 -12.18 -2.09
N LEU A 24 8.21 -11.08 -2.43
CA LEU A 24 8.93 -10.93 -3.70
C LEU A 24 10.10 -11.92 -3.82
N ILE A 25 10.89 -12.10 -2.76
CA ILE A 25 11.99 -13.08 -2.74
C ILE A 25 11.45 -14.50 -2.96
N LYS A 26 10.34 -14.86 -2.29
CA LYS A 26 9.71 -16.17 -2.46
C LYS A 26 9.19 -16.38 -3.88
N GLN A 27 8.47 -15.39 -4.42
CA GLN A 27 7.96 -15.43 -5.79
C GLN A 27 9.09 -15.59 -6.81
N TYR A 28 10.19 -14.85 -6.63
CA TYR A 28 11.36 -14.94 -7.49
C TYR A 28 12.00 -16.34 -7.43
N ARG A 29 12.09 -16.96 -6.25
CA ARG A 29 12.62 -18.33 -6.12
C ARG A 29 11.73 -19.39 -6.79
N GLN A 30 10.42 -19.17 -6.83
CA GLN A 30 9.48 -20.14 -7.42
C GLN A 30 9.32 -19.98 -8.93
N SER A 31 9.29 -18.75 -9.44
CA SER A 31 8.94 -18.46 -10.84
C SER A 31 10.01 -17.69 -11.60
N ALA A 32 11.06 -17.18 -10.93
CA ALA A 32 12.10 -16.31 -11.49
C ALA A 32 11.57 -15.08 -12.27
N SER A 33 10.33 -14.67 -12.01
CA SER A 33 9.68 -13.59 -12.75
C SER A 33 9.96 -12.23 -12.11
N TRP A 34 10.77 -11.42 -12.80
CA TRP A 34 11.05 -10.03 -12.42
C TRP A 34 9.81 -9.11 -12.55
N ARG A 35 8.76 -9.56 -13.24
CA ARG A 35 7.56 -8.76 -13.52
C ARG A 35 6.86 -8.30 -12.24
N CYS A 36 6.70 -9.19 -11.26
CA CYS A 36 6.07 -8.83 -9.98
C CYS A 36 6.87 -7.74 -9.25
N THR A 37 8.20 -7.82 -9.29
CA THR A 37 9.08 -6.78 -8.75
C THR A 37 8.88 -5.45 -9.46
N LEU A 38 8.87 -5.45 -10.81
CA LEU A 38 8.61 -4.21 -11.57
C LEU A 38 7.24 -3.62 -11.21
N LEU A 39 6.19 -4.44 -11.17
CA LEU A 39 4.83 -3.97 -10.86
C LEU A 39 4.72 -3.42 -9.42
N SER A 40 5.40 -4.03 -8.45
CA SER A 40 5.51 -3.49 -7.08
C SER A 40 6.20 -2.12 -7.07
N VAL A 41 7.31 -1.98 -7.80
CA VAL A 41 8.04 -0.72 -7.90
C VAL A 41 7.17 0.36 -8.54
N LEU A 42 6.49 0.05 -9.64
CA LEU A 42 5.58 0.99 -10.31
C LEU A 42 4.39 1.37 -9.43
N ALA A 43 3.82 0.41 -8.69
CA ALA A 43 2.75 0.68 -7.73
C ALA A 43 3.17 1.70 -6.67
N CYS A 44 4.36 1.54 -6.07
CA CYS A 44 4.91 2.49 -5.10
C CYS A 44 5.35 3.82 -5.75
N ALA A 45 5.92 3.79 -6.96
CA ALA A 45 6.34 4.99 -7.68
C ALA A 45 5.15 5.94 -7.94
N GLY A 46 3.95 5.38 -8.17
CA GLY A 46 2.73 6.17 -8.29
C GLY A 46 2.49 7.11 -7.10
N ALA A 47 2.84 6.70 -5.87
CA ALA A 47 2.66 7.54 -4.69
C ALA A 47 3.45 8.86 -4.80
N TYR A 48 4.66 8.81 -5.34
CA TYR A 48 5.50 10.00 -5.55
C TYR A 48 5.12 10.76 -6.82
N VAL A 49 4.65 10.07 -7.86
CA VAL A 49 4.14 10.74 -9.06
C VAL A 49 2.94 11.60 -8.71
N PHE A 50 1.98 11.09 -7.93
CA PHE A 50 0.82 11.89 -7.50
C PHE A 50 1.20 13.01 -6.54
N MET A 51 2.19 12.81 -5.66
CA MET A 51 2.75 13.88 -4.84
C MET A 51 3.32 15.02 -5.70
N LEU A 52 4.13 14.70 -6.72
CA LEU A 52 4.69 15.70 -7.63
C LEU A 52 3.61 16.40 -8.47
N LEU A 53 2.58 15.66 -8.89
CA LEU A 53 1.43 16.25 -9.59
C LEU A 53 0.65 17.19 -8.69
N ASP A 54 0.45 16.83 -7.42
CA ASP A 54 -0.19 17.70 -6.45
C ASP A 54 0.64 18.96 -6.18
N GLU A 55 1.95 18.85 -6.01
CA GLU A 55 2.84 19.99 -5.85
C GLU A 55 2.78 20.94 -7.07
N ALA A 56 2.72 20.39 -8.29
CA ALA A 56 2.65 21.17 -9.52
C ALA A 56 1.27 21.80 -9.80
N LEU A 57 0.18 21.14 -9.39
CA LEU A 57 -1.18 21.51 -9.77
C LEU A 57 -2.05 21.99 -8.58
N SER A 58 -1.53 21.89 -7.35
CA SER A 58 -2.24 22.21 -6.11
C SER A 58 -3.62 21.54 -6.01
N ILE A 59 -3.68 20.25 -6.33
CA ILE A 59 -4.94 19.50 -6.41
C ILE A 59 -5.60 19.41 -5.04
N TRP A 60 -4.91 18.89 -4.03
CA TRP A 60 -5.39 18.76 -2.65
C TRP A 60 -5.60 20.12 -1.98
N PRO A 61 -4.65 21.09 -2.09
CA PRO A 61 -4.86 22.44 -1.59
C PRO A 61 -6.11 23.13 -2.16
N SER A 62 -6.51 22.85 -3.41
CA SER A 62 -7.69 23.47 -4.04
C SER A 62 -9.01 23.22 -3.31
N PHE A 63 -9.08 22.17 -2.48
CA PHE A 63 -10.23 21.86 -1.63
C PHE A 63 -9.89 21.78 -0.13
N GLY A 64 -8.77 22.39 0.28
CA GLY A 64 -8.37 22.51 1.68
C GLY A 64 -7.88 21.20 2.33
N ALA A 65 -7.34 20.29 1.53
CA ALA A 65 -6.74 19.04 1.99
C ALA A 65 -5.24 19.00 1.69
N ASP A 66 -4.58 17.92 2.13
CA ASP A 66 -3.17 17.63 1.83
C ASP A 66 -2.99 16.19 1.33
N TYR A 67 -2.08 15.96 0.39
CA TYR A 67 -1.82 14.63 -0.14
C TYR A 67 -1.04 13.78 0.88
N SER A 68 -1.57 12.61 1.24
CA SER A 68 -0.94 11.77 2.25
C SER A 68 0.00 10.73 1.65
N THR A 69 1.30 11.06 1.56
CA THR A 69 2.34 10.13 1.09
C THR A 69 2.39 8.83 1.92
N HIS A 70 2.20 8.93 3.24
CA HIS A 70 2.07 7.80 4.15
C HIS A 70 0.94 6.86 3.73
N THR A 71 -0.25 7.42 3.47
CA THR A 71 -1.42 6.64 3.03
C THR A 71 -1.18 6.03 1.65
N ALA A 72 -0.60 6.79 0.71
CA ALA A 72 -0.34 6.34 -0.64
C ALA A 72 0.63 5.14 -0.70
N ILE A 73 1.74 5.20 0.03
CA ILE A 73 2.68 4.07 0.11
C ILE A 73 2.05 2.89 0.85
N ALA A 74 1.36 3.14 1.98
CA ALA A 74 0.72 2.09 2.74
C ALA A 74 -0.32 1.32 1.92
N VAL A 75 -1.21 2.01 1.20
CA VAL A 75 -2.21 1.34 0.35
C VAL A 75 -1.56 0.56 -0.79
N ALA A 76 -0.49 1.08 -1.40
CA ALA A 76 0.26 0.35 -2.42
C ALA A 76 0.84 -0.96 -1.88
N LEU A 77 1.53 -0.92 -0.73
CA LEU A 77 2.12 -2.09 -0.10
C LEU A 77 1.07 -3.10 0.37
N VAL A 78 -0.04 -2.64 0.94
CA VAL A 78 -1.17 -3.49 1.34
C VAL A 78 -1.77 -4.21 0.14
N CYS A 79 -1.97 -3.51 -0.99
CA CYS A 79 -2.44 -4.12 -2.23
C CYS A 79 -1.46 -5.18 -2.75
N ILE A 80 -0.15 -4.88 -2.76
CA ILE A 80 0.90 -5.84 -3.16
C ILE A 80 0.82 -7.10 -2.30
N ILE A 81 0.77 -6.95 -0.96
CA ILE A 81 0.70 -8.08 -0.02
C ILE A 81 -0.56 -8.92 -0.28
N VAL A 82 -1.73 -8.30 -0.39
CA VAL A 82 -3.01 -8.99 -0.62
C VAL A 82 -3.01 -9.77 -1.94
N CYS A 83 -2.44 -9.20 -3.00
CA CYS A 83 -2.33 -9.82 -4.31
C CYS A 83 -1.31 -10.97 -4.33
N MET A 84 -0.20 -10.85 -3.60
CA MET A 84 0.86 -11.85 -3.56
C MET A 84 0.67 -12.93 -2.49
N LEU A 85 -0.28 -12.74 -1.57
CA LEU A 85 -0.57 -13.69 -0.49
C LEU A 85 -0.73 -15.17 -0.93
N PRO A 86 -1.36 -15.48 -2.09
CA PRO A 86 -1.48 -16.85 -2.58
C PRO A 86 -0.14 -17.56 -2.84
N ALA A 87 0.94 -16.83 -3.09
CA ALA A 87 2.28 -17.39 -3.25
C ALA A 87 2.89 -17.87 -1.91
N TRP A 88 2.28 -17.51 -0.78
CA TRP A 88 2.74 -17.94 0.53
C TRP A 88 2.25 -19.37 0.84
N PRO A 89 3.12 -20.26 1.37
CA PRO A 89 2.78 -21.65 1.70
C PRO A 89 1.95 -21.75 3.00
N LEU A 90 0.83 -21.04 3.04
CA LEU A 90 -0.17 -21.08 4.11
C LEU A 90 -1.42 -21.80 3.59
N PRO A 91 -2.15 -22.51 4.46
CA PRO A 91 -3.49 -22.99 4.17
C PRO A 91 -4.40 -21.87 3.62
N ARG A 92 -5.19 -22.17 2.59
CA ARG A 92 -6.11 -21.20 1.95
C ARG A 92 -7.03 -20.47 2.95
N ARG A 93 -7.47 -21.14 4.01
CA ARG A 93 -8.31 -20.53 5.06
C ARG A 93 -7.60 -19.40 5.79
N LEU A 94 -6.28 -19.52 5.99
CA LEU A 94 -5.49 -18.47 6.59
C LEU A 94 -5.28 -17.30 5.63
N HIS A 95 -5.22 -17.53 4.31
CA HIS A 95 -5.09 -16.42 3.35
C HIS A 95 -6.22 -15.40 3.48
N THR A 96 -7.47 -15.84 3.64
CA THR A 96 -8.60 -14.93 3.83
C THR A 96 -8.47 -14.11 5.12
N ALA A 97 -8.11 -14.76 6.23
CA ALA A 97 -7.90 -14.06 7.51
C ALA A 97 -6.76 -13.03 7.38
N TRP A 98 -5.63 -13.42 6.80
CA TRP A 98 -4.50 -12.52 6.57
C TRP A 98 -4.85 -11.35 5.68
N ARG A 99 -5.63 -11.53 4.61
CA ARG A 99 -6.12 -10.41 3.78
C ARG A 99 -6.91 -9.39 4.59
N TRP A 100 -7.85 -9.86 5.41
CA TRP A 100 -8.64 -8.98 6.26
C TRP A 100 -7.81 -8.31 7.34
N LEU A 101 -6.82 -9.01 7.90
CA LEU A 101 -5.88 -8.42 8.86
C LEU A 101 -5.01 -7.33 8.21
N THR A 102 -4.51 -7.56 6.98
CA THR A 102 -3.70 -6.57 6.25
C THR A 102 -4.53 -5.34 5.88
N VAL A 103 -5.76 -5.51 5.40
CA VAL A 103 -6.65 -4.36 5.09
C VAL A 103 -7.09 -3.66 6.39
N GLY A 104 -7.42 -4.42 7.43
CA GLY A 104 -7.79 -3.89 8.73
C GLY A 104 -6.66 -3.09 9.39
N SER A 105 -5.40 -3.51 9.20
CA SER A 105 -4.25 -2.76 9.70
C SER A 105 -4.08 -1.41 9.01
N LEU A 106 -4.44 -1.28 7.73
CA LEU A 106 -4.44 0.00 7.02
C LEU A 106 -5.48 0.96 7.61
N VAL A 107 -6.68 0.45 7.89
CA VAL A 107 -7.74 1.25 8.53
C VAL A 107 -7.30 1.71 9.92
N ALA A 108 -6.71 0.80 10.71
CA ALA A 108 -6.15 1.15 12.01
C ALA A 108 -5.02 2.19 11.91
N TYR A 109 -4.16 2.09 10.88
CA TYR A 109 -3.10 3.06 10.62
C TYR A 109 -3.64 4.44 10.23
N MET A 110 -4.70 4.52 9.41
CA MET A 110 -5.37 5.79 9.11
C MET A 110 -5.97 6.44 10.35
N VAL A 111 -6.62 5.65 11.22
CA VAL A 111 -7.11 6.15 12.51
C VAL A 111 -5.96 6.65 13.37
N LEU A 112 -4.84 5.92 13.44
CA LEU A 112 -3.65 6.34 14.17
C LEU A 112 -3.09 7.67 13.64
N MET A 113 -2.96 7.83 12.31
CA MET A 113 -2.50 9.09 11.70
C MET A 113 -3.42 10.27 12.01
N LYS A 114 -4.74 10.04 12.08
CA LYS A 114 -5.69 11.07 12.52
C LYS A 114 -5.48 11.46 13.98
N LEU A 115 -5.31 10.46 14.87
CA LEU A 115 -5.09 10.69 16.30
C LEU A 115 -3.75 11.39 16.58
N MET A 116 -2.73 11.12 15.76
CA MET A 116 -1.42 11.77 15.84
C MET A 116 -1.36 13.12 15.11
N HIS A 117 -2.49 13.60 14.58
CA HIS A 117 -2.60 14.87 13.84
C HIS A 117 -1.69 14.95 12.61
N TYR A 118 -1.34 13.82 11.99
CA TYR A 118 -0.55 13.80 10.76
C TYR A 118 -1.39 14.16 9.55
N HIS A 119 -2.58 13.60 9.44
CA HIS A 119 -3.50 13.85 8.32
C HIS A 119 -4.96 13.81 8.77
N THR A 120 -5.81 14.49 8.00
CA THR A 120 -7.27 14.38 8.11
C THR A 120 -7.81 13.14 7.41
N PHE A 121 -9.05 12.73 7.70
CA PHE A 121 -9.70 11.68 6.93
C PHE A 121 -9.92 12.07 5.47
N LEU A 122 -10.10 13.36 5.18
CA LEU A 122 -10.26 13.86 3.82
C LEU A 122 -8.98 13.61 3.01
N ASP A 123 -7.82 13.99 3.55
CA ASP A 123 -6.49 13.74 2.99
C ASP A 123 -6.31 12.28 2.61
N MET A 124 -6.54 11.39 3.58
CA MET A 124 -6.28 9.96 3.43
C MET A 124 -7.28 9.28 2.48
N VAL A 125 -8.57 9.57 2.59
CA VAL A 125 -9.60 8.95 1.72
C VAL A 125 -9.42 9.39 0.27
N THR A 126 -9.21 10.68 0.02
CA THR A 126 -8.98 11.18 -1.35
C THR A 126 -7.68 10.63 -1.94
N THR A 127 -6.62 10.49 -1.13
CA THR A 127 -5.38 9.81 -1.53
C THR A 127 -5.64 8.37 -1.95
N VAL A 128 -6.40 7.60 -1.16
CA VAL A 128 -6.79 6.22 -1.51
C VAL A 128 -7.59 6.19 -2.81
N LEU A 129 -8.55 7.10 -3.00
CA LEU A 129 -9.38 7.15 -4.20
C LEU A 129 -8.57 7.37 -5.47
N VAL A 130 -7.50 8.18 -5.42
CA VAL A 130 -6.61 8.40 -6.57
C VAL A 130 -5.63 7.24 -6.77
N MET A 131 -5.14 6.64 -5.68
CA MET A 131 -4.22 5.52 -5.77
C MET A 131 -4.88 4.23 -6.26
N LEU A 132 -6.13 3.94 -5.90
CA LEU A 132 -6.80 2.69 -6.26
C LEU A 132 -6.84 2.42 -7.78
N PRO A 133 -7.26 3.36 -8.65
CA PRO A 133 -7.20 3.19 -10.10
C PRO A 133 -5.79 2.87 -10.62
N TRP A 134 -4.76 3.55 -10.10
CA TRP A 134 -3.36 3.31 -10.45
C TRP A 134 -2.91 1.90 -10.05
N LEU A 135 -3.25 1.47 -8.84
CA LEU A 135 -2.92 0.14 -8.33
C LEU A 135 -3.66 -0.95 -9.10
N LEU A 136 -4.93 -0.73 -9.47
CA LEU A 136 -5.67 -1.64 -10.35
C LEU A 136 -5.01 -1.73 -11.72
N LEU A 137 -4.60 -0.61 -12.33
CA LEU A 137 -3.94 -0.62 -13.63
C LEU A 137 -2.62 -1.41 -13.62
N THR A 138 -1.80 -1.22 -12.58
CA THR A 138 -0.51 -1.90 -12.43
C THR A 138 -0.68 -3.39 -12.13
N TRP A 139 -1.58 -3.78 -11.22
CA TRP A 139 -1.72 -5.16 -10.77
C TRP A 139 -2.75 -6.02 -11.51
N ARG A 140 -3.69 -5.43 -12.27
CA ARG A 140 -4.63 -6.20 -13.12
C ARG A 140 -3.90 -7.07 -14.14
N ARG A 141 -2.77 -6.61 -14.65
CA ARG A 141 -1.95 -7.36 -15.63
C ARG A 141 -1.16 -8.51 -15.00
N GLY A 142 -0.77 -8.40 -13.73
CA GLY A 142 -0.09 -9.47 -12.99
C GLY A 142 -1.02 -10.62 -12.57
N LEU A 143 -2.27 -10.31 -12.21
CA LEU A 143 -3.26 -11.29 -11.74
C LEU A 143 -3.77 -12.23 -12.84
N VAL A 144 -3.79 -11.78 -14.10
CA VAL A 144 -4.31 -12.56 -15.24
C VAL A 144 -3.38 -13.70 -15.65
N GLN A 145 -2.06 -13.57 -15.44
CA GLN A 145 -1.09 -14.56 -15.93
C GLN A 145 -0.66 -15.61 -14.90
N SER A 146 -1.06 -15.48 -13.64
CA SER A 146 -0.87 -16.53 -12.61
C SER A 146 -1.77 -17.76 -12.81
N LYS A 147 -2.66 -17.75 -13.82
CA LYS A 147 -3.61 -18.83 -14.14
C LYS A 147 -3.32 -19.53 -15.47
N ALA A 148 -2.21 -19.23 -16.14
CA ALA A 148 -1.80 -19.87 -17.38
C ALA A 148 -0.73 -20.94 -17.12
#